data_AF-A0A2A7HFZ8-F1
#
_entry.id   AF-A0A2A7HFZ8-F1
#
_cell.length_a   1.000
_cell.length_b   1.000
_cell.length_c   1.000
_cell.angle_alpha   90.00
_cell.angle_beta   90.00
_cell.angle_gamma   90.00
#
_symmetry.space_group_name_H-M   'P 1'
#
loop_
_entity.id
_entity.type
_entity.pdbx_description
1 polymer ?
#
loop_
_entity_poly.entity_id
_entity_poly.type
_entity_poly.pdbx_seq_one_letter_code
_entity_poly.pdbx_strand_id
1 'polypeptide(L)' 'MLKKLGKVWKTRKQFISLLVGVPSYETYVNHMKLHHPEEQVLCRKEFFAEAQEARFNAKGGKISRCC' A
#
# COMPACT_ATOMS: atom_id res chain seq x y z
N MET A 1 -9.23 -24.58 -17.68
CA MET A 1 -9.41 -24.28 -16.22
C MET A 1 -8.16 -23.75 -15.52
N LEU A 2 -6.93 -24.09 -15.92
CA LEU A 2 -5.68 -23.63 -15.28
C LEU A 2 -5.45 -22.10 -15.27
N LYS A 3 -5.91 -21.37 -16.30
CA LYS A 3 -5.76 -19.90 -16.38
C LYS A 3 -6.49 -19.14 -15.26
N LYS A 4 -7.56 -19.72 -14.67
CA LYS A 4 -8.27 -19.12 -13.53
C LYS A 4 -7.45 -19.23 -12.24
N LEU A 5 -6.73 -20.34 -12.01
CA LEU A 5 -5.92 -20.54 -10.81
C LEU A 5 -4.76 -19.53 -10.73
N GLY A 6 -4.08 -19.27 -11.86
CA GLY A 6 -3.01 -18.28 -11.92
C GLY A 6 -3.50 -16.86 -11.61
N LYS A 7 -4.74 -16.53 -12.02
CA LYS A 7 -5.36 -15.24 -11.73
C LYS A 7 -5.63 -15.08 -10.23
N VAL A 8 -6.18 -16.11 -9.58
CA VAL A 8 -6.43 -16.13 -8.12
C VAL A 8 -5.12 -16.01 -7.33
N TRP A 9 -4.06 -16.68 -7.77
CA TRP A 9 -2.73 -16.55 -7.15
C TRP A 9 -2.18 -15.13 -7.21
N LYS A 10 -2.42 -14.41 -8.32
CA LYS A 10 -1.98 -13.03 -8.49
C LYS A 10 -2.73 -12.06 -7.56
N THR A 11 -4.02 -12.29 -7.32
CA THR A 11 -4.84 -11.45 -6.41
C THR A 11 -4.56 -11.72 -4.94
N ARG A 12 -4.03 -12.89 -4.56
CA ARG A 12 -3.74 -13.22 -3.14
C ARG A 12 -2.82 -12.21 -2.46
N LYS A 13 -1.83 -11.66 -3.18
CA LYS A 13 -0.96 -10.59 -2.65
C LYS A 13 -1.76 -9.37 -2.22
N GLN A 14 -2.75 -8.93 -3.01
CA GLN A 14 -3.61 -7.80 -2.63
C GLN A 14 -4.43 -8.11 -1.37
N PHE A 15 -5.00 -9.31 -1.26
CA PHE A 15 -5.75 -9.72 -0.07
C PHE A 15 -4.88 -9.78 1.20
N ILE A 16 -3.66 -10.33 1.10
CA ILE A 16 -2.74 -10.39 2.24
C ILE A 16 -2.25 -8.99 2.61
N SER A 17 -1.93 -8.13 1.64
CA SER A 17 -1.54 -6.73 1.89
C SER A 17 -2.64 -5.94 2.60
N LEU A 18 -3.90 -6.17 2.25
CA LEU A 18 -5.07 -5.59 2.94
C LEU A 18 -5.17 -6.10 4.38
N LEU A 19 -5.00 -7.41 4.62
CA LEU A 19 -5.08 -8.01 5.96
C LEU A 19 -3.96 -7.54 6.90
N VAL A 20 -2.73 -7.40 6.41
CA VAL A 20 -1.58 -6.97 7.22
C VAL A 20 -1.55 -5.43 7.34
N GLY A 21 -2.41 -4.72 6.61
CA GLY A 21 -2.42 -3.25 6.57
C GLY A 21 -1.09 -2.68 6.06
N VAL A 22 -0.38 -3.42 5.21
CA VAL A 22 0.88 -2.99 4.60
C VAL A 22 0.57 -2.54 3.19
N PRO A 23 0.67 -1.24 2.89
CA PRO A 23 0.35 -0.74 1.58
C PRO A 23 1.41 -1.24 0.57
N SER A 24 0.95 -1.81 -0.55
CA SER A 24 1.84 -2.34 -1.58
C SER A 24 2.34 -1.21 -2.48
N TYR A 25 3.66 -1.08 -2.60
CA TYR A 25 4.30 -0.07 -3.45
C TYR A 25 3.85 -0.16 -4.91
N GLU A 26 3.65 -1.37 -5.45
CA GLU A 26 3.17 -1.56 -6.82
C GLU A 26 1.75 -1.02 -7.01
N THR A 27 0.87 -1.20 -6.01
CA THR A 27 -0.48 -0.64 -6.04
C THR A 27 -0.45 0.88 -5.97
N TYR A 28 0.42 1.45 -5.14
CA TYR A 28 0.65 2.90 -5.05
C TYR A 28 1.12 3.48 -6.38
N VAL A 29 2.16 2.89 -6.99
CA VAL A 29 2.68 3.37 -8.29
C VAL A 29 1.60 3.29 -9.37
N ASN A 30 0.83 2.21 -9.43
CA ASN A 30 -0.27 2.09 -10.39
C ASN A 30 -1.37 3.13 -10.14
N HIS A 31 -1.73 3.37 -8.87
CA HIS A 31 -2.68 4.42 -8.51
C HIS A 31 -2.20 5.81 -8.93
N MET A 32 -0.95 6.16 -8.59
CA MET A 32 -0.35 7.44 -8.99
C MET A 32 -0.34 7.59 -10.51
N LYS A 33 0.06 6.56 -11.26
CA LYS A 33 0.04 6.62 -12.73
C LYS A 33 -1.37 6.78 -13.34
N LEU A 34 -2.39 6.24 -12.69
CA LEU A 34 -3.78 6.28 -13.20
C LEU A 34 -4.51 7.57 -12.81
N HIS A 35 -4.29 8.07 -11.59
CA HIS A 35 -5.06 9.18 -11.01
C HIS A 35 -4.26 10.48 -10.89
N HIS A 36 -2.93 10.40 -10.79
CA HIS A 36 -2.03 11.53 -10.60
C HIS A 36 -0.82 11.46 -11.58
N PRO A 37 -1.05 11.44 -12.90
CA PRO A 37 0.03 11.30 -13.88
C PRO A 37 1.01 12.49 -13.89
N GLU A 38 0.58 13.64 -13.37
CA GLU A 38 1.37 14.88 -13.25
C GLU A 38 2.27 14.90 -12.01
N GLU A 39 2.01 14.03 -11.02
CA GLU A 39 2.78 13.98 -9.76
C GLU A 39 3.91 12.94 -9.83
N GLN A 40 5.06 13.28 -9.23
CA GLN A 40 6.18 12.35 -9.14
C GLN A 40 5.87 11.22 -8.14
N VAL A 41 6.01 9.98 -8.60
CA VAL A 41 5.86 8.79 -7.75
C VAL A 41 7.00 8.75 -6.75
N LEU A 42 6.68 8.66 -5.46
CA LEU A 42 7.66 8.56 -4.39
C LEU A 42 8.58 7.36 -4.57
N CYS A 43 9.83 7.48 -4.10
CA CYS A 43 10.73 6.35 -3.99
C CYS A 43 10.13 5.30 -3.01
N ARG A 44 10.41 4.01 -3.25
CA ARG A 44 9.99 2.93 -2.35
C ARG A 44 10.32 3.23 -0.88
N LYS A 45 11.52 3.76 -0.60
CA LYS A 45 11.95 4.08 0.76
C LYS A 45 11.11 5.20 1.38
N GLU A 46 10.83 6.24 0.62
CA GLU A 46 10.02 7.40 1.05
C GLU A 46 8.58 6.97 1.31
N PHE A 47 8.00 6.17 0.41
CA PHE A 47 6.66 5.61 0.60
C PHE A 47 6.56 4.79 1.90
N PHE A 48 7.55 3.95 2.21
CA PHE A 48 7.55 3.19 3.46
C PHE A 48 7.77 4.08 4.69
N ALA A 49 8.65 5.09 4.59
CA ALA A 49 8.89 6.05 5.67
C ALA A 49 7.62 6.85 5.97
N GLU A 50 6.93 7.36 4.96
CA GLU A 50 5.67 8.10 5.08
C GLU A 50 4.54 7.20 5.60
N ALA A 51 4.45 5.95 5.13
CA ALA A 51 3.48 4.99 5.65
C ALA A 51 3.74 4.65 7.14
N GLN A 52 5.00 4.56 7.55
CA GLN A 52 5.37 4.39 8.96
C GLN A 52 5.09 5.66 9.76
N GLU A 53 5.41 6.83 9.21
CA GLU A 53 5.16 8.12 9.85
C GLU A 53 3.66 8.36 10.05
N ALA A 54 2.83 8.05 9.06
CA ALA A 54 1.37 8.09 9.17
C ALA A 54 0.82 7.11 10.21
N ARG A 55 1.44 5.93 10.38
CA ARG A 55 1.00 4.91 11.35
C ARG A 55 1.51 5.16 12.77
N PHE A 56 2.72 5.67 12.93
CA PHE A 56 3.42 5.79 14.22
C PHE A 56 3.61 7.23 14.69
N ASN A 57 3.73 8.19 13.78
CA ASN A 57 4.03 9.60 14.05
C ASN A 57 2.88 10.55 13.66
N ALA A 58 1.65 10.05 13.47
CA ALA A 58 0.48 10.90 13.24
C ALA A 58 0.49 12.06 14.25
N LYS A 59 0.69 13.28 13.72
CA LYS A 59 0.89 14.57 14.41
C LYS A 59 0.29 14.56 15.82
N GLY A 60 1.11 14.29 16.84
CA GLY A 60 0.70 14.34 18.25
C GLY A 60 0.88 13.08 19.09
N GLY A 61 1.63 12.05 18.65
CA GLY A 61 2.07 10.95 19.52
C GLY A 61 0.96 10.03 20.03
N LYS A 62 -0.23 10.08 19.41
CA LYS A 62 -1.33 9.16 19.70
C LYS A 62 -1.35 8.12 18.60
N ILE A 63 -0.63 7.01 18.80
CA ILE A 63 -1.04 5.73 18.22
C ILE A 63 -2.53 5.62 18.54
N SER A 64 -3.39 5.66 17.53
CA SER A 64 -4.81 5.39 17.70
C SER A 64 -4.95 3.89 18.05
N ARG A 65 -4.61 3.56 19.30
CA ARG A 65 -5.13 2.38 19.97
C ARG A 65 -6.63 2.62 20.00
N CYS A 66 -7.33 2.07 19.03
CA CYS A 66 -8.73 1.74 19.23
C CYS A 66 -8.72 0.73 20.39
N CYS A 67 -9.07 1.21 21.57
CA CYS A 67 -9.67 0.37 22.60
C CYS A 67 -10.95 -0.26 22.04
#